data_AF-A0A109FJL9-F1
#
_entry.id   AF-A0A109FJL9-F1
#
_cell.length_a   1.000
_cell.length_b   1.000
_cell.length_c   1.000
_cell.angle_alpha   90.00
_cell.angle_beta   90.00
_cell.angle_gamma   90.00
#
_symmetry.space_group_name_H-M   'P 1'
#
loop_
_entity.id
_entity.type
_entity.pdbx_description
1 polymer ?
#
loop_
_entity_poly.entity_id
_entity_poly.type
_entity_poly.pdbx_seq_one_letter_code
_entity_poly.pdbx_strand_id
1 'polypeptide(L)'
;MPRKAATQARNRLAAGAEASYVVEDSEDEQRFDASEAEAEEHARPVVKKKTRRSSIRMARKGTLSGLFRLPAELITGICEHLDLGTLFHVSRLNKYLWRLLRQTSSLEYLWEHARIESGLPELDAAGMSVFQYANLVFGCCQGCGVSAAKVDYLLRVRYCSPCAKTA
;
A
#
# COMPACT_ATOMS: atom_id res chain seq x y z
N MET A 1 29.61 19.10 31.67
CA MET A 1 29.52 17.66 32.04
C MET A 1 29.02 17.58 33.47
N PRO A 2 28.20 16.61 33.91
CA PRO A 2 27.28 15.67 33.23
C PRO A 2 25.84 15.78 33.85
N ARG A 3 24.76 15.02 33.61
CA ARG A 3 24.38 13.90 32.73
C ARG A 3 22.85 13.81 32.71
N LYS A 4 22.35 13.31 31.58
CA LYS A 4 20.98 12.99 31.17
C LYS A 4 20.37 11.87 32.05
N ALA A 5 19.08 11.96 32.40
CA ALA A 5 18.30 10.82 32.90
C ALA A 5 16.79 11.06 32.78
N ALA A 6 16.17 10.71 31.65
CA ALA A 6 14.72 10.53 31.54
C ALA A 6 14.36 9.63 30.35
N THR A 7 15.02 8.46 30.26
CA THR A 7 14.72 7.46 29.23
C THR A 7 14.71 6.08 29.86
N GLN A 8 13.75 5.83 30.75
CA GLN A 8 13.54 4.50 31.33
C GLN A 8 12.09 4.32 31.78
N ALA A 9 11.18 4.12 30.81
CA ALA A 9 9.78 3.77 31.11
C ALA A 9 9.11 3.03 29.94
N ARG A 10 9.78 2.06 29.30
CA ARG A 10 9.21 1.34 28.13
C ARG A 10 9.38 -0.18 28.10
N ASN A 11 9.75 -0.84 29.20
CA ASN A 11 10.09 -2.27 29.18
C ASN A 11 9.33 -3.14 30.21
N ARG A 12 8.00 -3.02 30.32
CA ARG A 12 7.22 -3.87 31.25
C ARG A 12 5.98 -4.57 30.69
N LEU A 13 5.77 -4.64 29.38
CA LEU A 13 4.57 -5.29 28.81
C LEU A 13 4.86 -6.44 27.82
N ALA A 14 6.05 -7.05 27.87
CA ALA A 14 6.44 -8.15 26.98
C ALA A 14 6.70 -9.46 27.74
N ALA A 15 5.75 -9.89 28.57
CA ALA A 15 5.79 -11.20 29.22
C ALA A 15 4.36 -11.75 29.32
N GLY A 16 3.98 -12.63 28.41
CA GLY A 16 2.72 -13.37 28.51
C GLY A 16 2.27 -14.01 27.21
N ALA A 17 2.32 -15.35 27.21
CA ALA A 17 1.59 -16.29 26.36
C ALA A 17 2.14 -16.61 24.96
N GLU A 18 3.01 -17.63 24.98
CA GLU A 18 3.25 -18.60 23.93
C GLU A 18 1.97 -19.36 23.56
N ALA A 19 1.70 -19.52 22.26
CA ALA A 19 0.93 -20.63 21.71
C ALA A 19 1.40 -20.83 20.26
N SER A 20 2.37 -21.74 20.08
CA SER A 20 2.91 -22.14 18.78
C SER A 20 1.94 -23.10 18.09
N TYR A 21 1.36 -22.68 16.97
CA TYR A 21 0.80 -23.59 15.97
C TYR A 21 1.68 -23.50 14.73
N VAL A 22 2.38 -24.60 14.44
CA VAL A 22 3.23 -24.77 13.26
C VAL A 22 2.31 -25.19 12.12
N VAL A 23 2.30 -24.42 11.03
CA VAL A 23 1.75 -24.85 9.74
C VAL A 23 2.86 -24.64 8.73
N GLU A 24 3.43 -25.75 8.27
CA GLU A 24 4.24 -25.83 7.07
C GLU A 24 3.28 -25.83 5.88
N ASP A 25 3.47 -24.92 4.93
CA ASP A 25 3.00 -25.16 3.56
C ASP A 25 3.84 -24.36 2.54
N SER A 26 4.07 -25.01 1.42
CA SER A 26 5.15 -24.85 0.46
C SER A 26 5.05 -23.62 -0.45
N GLU A 27 6.20 -22.98 -0.68
CA GLU A 27 6.39 -21.95 -1.71
C GLU A 27 6.64 -22.61 -3.07
N ASP A 28 5.73 -22.43 -4.04
CA ASP A 28 5.97 -22.71 -5.45
C ASP A 28 5.83 -21.40 -6.27
N GLU A 29 6.91 -20.61 -6.31
CA GLU A 29 7.06 -19.54 -7.31
C GLU A 29 7.76 -20.10 -8.56
N GLN A 30 6.96 -20.50 -9.55
CA GLN A 30 7.46 -20.92 -10.86
C GLN A 30 8.02 -19.72 -11.63
N ARG A 31 9.35 -19.66 -11.69
CA ARG A 31 10.12 -18.75 -12.54
C ARG A 31 10.16 -19.30 -13.96
N PHE A 32 9.52 -18.57 -14.87
CA PHE A 32 9.50 -18.84 -16.31
C PHE A 32 10.92 -18.66 -16.90
N ASP A 33 11.51 -19.75 -17.38
CA ASP A 33 12.82 -19.81 -18.03
C ASP A 33 12.63 -19.72 -19.56
N ALA A 34 13.33 -18.78 -20.18
CA ALA A 34 13.42 -18.66 -21.63
C ALA A 34 14.81 -18.10 -21.97
N SER A 35 15.72 -18.98 -22.41
CA SER A 35 16.16 -19.08 -23.81
C SER A 35 17.58 -19.66 -23.89
N GLU A 36 17.68 -20.82 -24.55
CA GLU A 36 18.91 -21.45 -25.01
C GLU A 36 19.62 -20.60 -26.08
N ALA A 37 20.93 -20.45 -25.93
CA ALA A 37 21.89 -20.22 -27.02
C ALA A 37 23.31 -20.56 -26.52
N GLU A 38 23.73 -21.80 -26.74
CA GLU A 38 25.14 -22.23 -26.78
C GLU A 38 25.76 -21.77 -28.12
N ALA A 39 27.07 -21.56 -28.33
CA ALA A 39 28.27 -21.46 -27.50
C ALA A 39 29.37 -20.94 -28.45
N GLU A 40 30.23 -20.02 -28.00
CA GLU A 40 31.60 -19.94 -28.51
C GLU A 40 32.58 -19.58 -27.38
N GLU A 41 33.64 -20.36 -27.37
CA GLU A 41 34.63 -20.61 -26.33
C GLU A 41 35.76 -19.59 -26.39
N HIS A 42 35.96 -18.74 -25.38
CA HIS A 42 37.23 -18.06 -25.13
C HIS A 42 37.51 -17.93 -23.62
N ALA A 43 38.53 -18.64 -23.15
CA ALA A 43 38.96 -18.75 -21.77
C ALA A 43 39.30 -17.39 -21.12
N ARG A 44 38.65 -17.09 -19.99
CA ARG A 44 39.00 -15.96 -19.10
C ARG A 44 39.22 -16.46 -17.67
N PRO A 45 40.18 -15.86 -16.94
CA PRO A 45 40.71 -16.41 -15.69
C PRO A 45 39.66 -16.45 -14.58
N VAL A 46 39.66 -17.54 -13.81
CA VAL A 46 38.76 -17.81 -12.68
C VAL A 46 39.05 -16.83 -11.54
N VAL A 47 38.33 -15.71 -11.50
CA VAL A 47 38.28 -14.82 -10.33
C VAL A 47 37.38 -15.47 -9.29
N LYS A 48 37.98 -15.91 -8.17
CA LYS A 48 37.26 -16.47 -7.01
C LYS A 48 36.31 -15.42 -6.43
N LYS A 49 35.02 -15.49 -6.82
CA LYS A 49 33.96 -14.66 -6.25
C LYS A 49 33.72 -15.08 -4.80
N LYS A 50 34.11 -14.22 -3.85
CA LYS A 50 33.74 -14.37 -2.43
C LYS A 50 32.21 -14.31 -2.35
N THR A 51 31.59 -15.45 -2.08
CA THR A 51 30.15 -15.56 -1.83
C THR A 51 29.83 -14.80 -0.54
N ARG A 52 29.30 -13.58 -0.71
CA ARG A 52 28.67 -12.85 0.39
C ARG A 52 27.43 -13.66 0.80
N ARG A 53 27.53 -14.38 1.92
CA ARG A 53 26.37 -14.98 2.59
C ARG A 53 25.45 -13.82 2.97
N SER A 54 24.42 -13.57 2.16
CA SER A 54 23.34 -12.67 2.56
C SER A 54 22.62 -13.36 3.71
N SER A 55 22.79 -12.86 4.93
CA SER A 55 21.91 -13.23 6.03
C SER A 55 20.48 -12.95 5.57
N ILE A 56 19.67 -13.99 5.40
CA ILE A 56 18.23 -13.87 5.17
C ILE A 56 17.70 -13.15 6.41
N ARG A 57 17.48 -11.84 6.29
CA ARG A 57 16.84 -11.08 7.35
C ARG A 57 15.39 -11.58 7.35
N MET A 58 15.04 -12.42 8.32
CA MET A 58 13.64 -12.79 8.54
C MET A 58 12.83 -11.49 8.61
N ALA A 59 12.01 -11.26 7.60
CA ALA A 59 11.20 -10.07 7.51
C ALA A 59 10.29 -10.06 8.74
N ARG A 60 10.43 -9.03 9.59
CA ARG A 60 9.55 -8.85 10.74
C ARG A 60 8.13 -8.73 10.22
N LYS A 61 7.30 -9.71 10.54
CA LYS A 61 5.90 -9.72 10.15
C LYS A 61 5.23 -8.48 10.75
N GLY A 62 4.68 -7.62 9.90
CA GLY A 62 4.05 -6.38 10.34
C GLY A 62 2.89 -6.64 11.30
N THR A 63 2.66 -5.73 12.23
CA THR A 63 1.56 -5.79 13.21
C THR A 63 0.17 -5.90 12.56
N LEU A 64 0.03 -5.46 11.31
CA LEU A 64 -1.21 -5.54 10.52
C LEU A 64 -1.31 -6.78 9.61
N SER A 65 -0.37 -7.72 9.70
CA SER A 65 -0.42 -8.94 8.87
C SER A 65 -1.66 -9.81 9.12
N GLY A 66 -2.29 -9.68 10.29
CA GLY A 66 -3.55 -10.36 10.61
C GLY A 66 -4.75 -9.81 9.85
N LEU A 67 -4.77 -8.50 9.52
CA LEU A 67 -5.90 -7.87 8.82
C LEU A 67 -6.11 -8.48 7.43
N PHE A 68 -5.01 -8.77 6.72
CA PHE A 68 -5.06 -9.35 5.38
C PHE A 68 -5.34 -10.86 5.35
N ARG A 69 -5.48 -11.49 6.52
CA ARG A 69 -5.92 -12.89 6.64
C ARG A 69 -7.44 -13.01 6.79
N LEU A 70 -8.13 -11.89 7.02
CA LEU A 70 -9.58 -11.87 7.10
C LEU A 70 -10.19 -12.06 5.70
N PRO A 71 -11.38 -12.67 5.59
CA PRO A 71 -12.19 -12.64 4.38
C PRO A 71 -12.43 -11.22 3.90
N ALA A 72 -12.52 -11.04 2.58
CA ALA A 72 -12.75 -9.75 1.95
C ALA A 72 -14.01 -9.04 2.48
N GLU A 73 -15.09 -9.79 2.73
CA GLU A 73 -16.36 -9.29 3.27
C GLU A 73 -16.21 -8.59 4.64
N LEU A 74 -15.33 -9.10 5.51
CA LEU A 74 -15.09 -8.46 6.81
C LEU A 74 -14.30 -7.16 6.65
N ILE A 75 -13.37 -7.14 5.69
CA ILE A 75 -12.58 -5.94 5.39
C ILE A 75 -13.50 -4.86 4.80
N THR A 76 -14.41 -5.23 3.89
CA THR A 76 -15.38 -4.30 3.31
C THR A 76 -16.38 -3.81 4.34
N GLY A 77 -16.87 -4.67 5.24
CA GLY A 77 -17.73 -4.25 6.35
C GLY A 77 -17.05 -3.25 7.31
N ILE A 78 -15.74 -3.39 7.56
CA ILE A 78 -14.99 -2.37 8.31
C ILE A 78 -14.93 -1.06 7.50
N CYS A 79 -14.74 -1.15 6.19
CA CYS A 79 -14.67 0.00 5.32
C CYS A 79 -16.00 0.76 5.18
N GLU A 80 -17.15 0.13 5.40
CA GLU A 80 -18.48 0.79 5.34
C GLU A 80 -18.64 1.88 6.39
N HIS A 81 -17.92 1.77 7.50
CA HIS A 81 -17.93 2.73 8.60
C HIS A 81 -16.91 3.86 8.44
N LEU A 82 -16.20 3.94 7.31
CA LEU A 82 -15.18 4.96 7.08
C LEU A 82 -15.72 6.16 6.31
N ASP A 83 -15.19 7.34 6.61
CA ASP A 83 -15.39 8.54 5.80
C ASP A 83 -14.65 8.42 4.46
N LEU A 84 -15.07 9.22 3.46
CA LEU A 84 -14.51 9.16 2.11
C LEU A 84 -13.00 9.46 2.09
N GLY A 85 -12.55 10.37 2.96
CA GLY A 85 -11.14 10.71 3.13
C GLY A 85 -10.35 9.52 3.64
N THR A 86 -10.72 8.96 4.79
CA THR A 86 -10.02 7.80 5.35
C THR A 86 -10.09 6.59 4.43
N LEU A 87 -11.25 6.29 3.83
CA LEU A 87 -11.40 5.19 2.87
C LEU A 87 -10.43 5.35 1.69
N PHE A 88 -10.32 6.56 1.14
CA PHE A 88 -9.35 6.87 0.08
C PHE A 88 -7.91 6.62 0.53
N HIS A 89 -7.54 7.07 1.72
CA HIS A 89 -6.17 6.89 2.24
C HIS A 89 -5.87 5.41 2.52
N VAL A 90 -6.80 4.67 3.12
CA VAL A 90 -6.71 3.22 3.38
C VAL A 90 -6.49 2.45 2.08
N SER A 91 -7.22 2.79 1.02
CA SER A 91 -7.05 2.16 -0.30
C SER A 91 -5.63 2.28 -0.84
N ARG A 92 -4.86 3.31 -0.44
CA ARG A 92 -3.50 3.56 -0.91
C ARG A 92 -2.41 2.96 -0.03
N LEU A 93 -2.75 2.45 1.17
CA LEU A 93 -1.76 1.90 2.10
C LEU A 93 -1.19 0.56 1.63
N ASN A 94 -1.99 -0.25 0.92
CA ASN A 94 -1.59 -1.56 0.43
C ASN A 94 -2.13 -1.82 -0.98
N LYS A 95 -1.32 -2.46 -1.83
CA LYS A 95 -1.73 -2.95 -3.16
C LYS A 95 -2.94 -3.88 -3.10
N TYR A 96 -3.05 -4.70 -2.05
CA TYR A 96 -4.22 -5.58 -1.86
C TYR A 96 -5.51 -4.77 -1.68
N LEU A 97 -5.50 -3.80 -0.74
CA LEU A 97 -6.66 -2.93 -0.48
C LEU A 97 -7.01 -2.09 -1.71
N TRP A 98 -5.98 -1.59 -2.41
CA TRP A 98 -6.18 -0.85 -3.65
C TRP A 98 -6.92 -1.68 -4.71
N ARG A 99 -6.52 -2.95 -4.89
CA ARG A 99 -7.18 -3.85 -5.84
C ARG A 99 -8.59 -4.20 -5.40
N LEU A 100 -8.76 -4.57 -4.13
CA LEU A 100 -10.06 -4.94 -3.56
C LEU A 100 -11.06 -3.79 -3.73
N LEU A 101 -10.74 -2.59 -3.22
CA LEU A 101 -11.66 -1.46 -3.18
C LEU A 101 -11.90 -0.79 -4.55
N ARG A 102 -10.99 -0.93 -5.52
CA ARG A 102 -11.09 -0.23 -6.81
C ARG A 102 -11.43 -1.12 -8.01
N GLN A 103 -10.98 -2.37 -8.03
CA GLN A 103 -11.21 -3.26 -9.19
C GLN A 103 -12.54 -4.00 -9.08
N THR A 104 -13.11 -4.08 -7.89
CA THR A 104 -14.38 -4.78 -7.67
C THR A 104 -15.53 -3.80 -7.93
N SER A 105 -16.20 -3.94 -9.06
CA SER A 105 -17.36 -3.10 -9.42
C SER A 105 -18.50 -3.22 -8.40
N SER A 106 -18.62 -4.36 -7.71
CA SER A 106 -19.61 -4.56 -6.66
C SER A 106 -19.37 -3.69 -5.42
N LEU A 107 -18.20 -3.06 -5.26
CA LEU A 107 -17.88 -2.19 -4.12
C LEU A 107 -18.02 -0.71 -4.45
N GLU A 108 -18.64 -0.34 -5.58
CA GLU A 108 -18.90 1.05 -5.90
C GLU A 108 -19.85 1.72 -4.89
N TYR A 109 -20.86 0.97 -4.40
CA TYR A 109 -21.79 1.44 -3.37
C TYR A 109 -21.07 1.89 -2.09
N LEU A 110 -19.93 1.27 -1.76
CA LEU A 110 -19.16 1.60 -0.57
C LEU A 110 -18.60 3.02 -0.64
N TRP A 111 -18.09 3.41 -1.81
CA TRP A 111 -17.58 4.75 -2.06
C TRP A 111 -18.71 5.77 -2.06
N GLU A 112 -19.87 5.38 -2.60
CA GLU A 112 -21.06 6.22 -2.64
C GLU A 112 -21.64 6.46 -1.24
N HIS A 113 -21.69 5.41 -0.42
CA HIS A 113 -22.06 5.50 0.99
C HIS A 113 -21.10 6.42 1.76
N ALA A 114 -19.78 6.20 1.60
CA ALA A 114 -18.76 7.04 2.23
C ALA A 114 -18.85 8.51 1.78
N ARG A 115 -19.24 8.78 0.53
CA ARG A 115 -19.50 10.13 0.01
C ARG A 115 -20.65 10.80 0.74
N ILE A 116 -21.78 10.09 0.88
CA ILE A 116 -22.98 10.59 1.57
C ILE A 116 -22.65 10.88 3.04
N GLU A 117 -21.96 9.97 3.71
CA GLU A 117 -21.54 10.15 5.11
C GLU A 117 -20.59 11.35 5.28
N SER A 118 -19.77 11.64 4.26
CA SER A 118 -18.89 12.81 4.26
C SER A 118 -19.62 14.12 3.91
N GLY A 119 -20.94 14.08 3.66
CA GLY A 119 -21.75 15.25 3.32
C GLY A 119 -21.41 15.88 1.98
N LEU A 120 -20.80 15.12 1.05
CA LEU A 120 -20.41 15.63 -0.25
C LEU A 120 -21.57 15.52 -1.25
N PRO A 121 -21.75 16.52 -2.13
CA PRO A 121 -22.81 16.50 -3.13
C PRO A 121 -22.63 15.34 -4.11
N GLU A 122 -23.74 14.97 -4.74
CA GLU A 122 -23.74 14.00 -5.83
C GLU A 122 -22.93 14.51 -7.03
N LEU A 123 -22.35 13.58 -7.78
CA LEU A 123 -21.48 13.87 -8.91
C LEU A 123 -22.31 14.15 -10.16
N ASP A 124 -22.69 15.41 -10.36
CA ASP A 124 -23.37 15.84 -11.59
C ASP A 124 -22.45 15.83 -12.83
N ALA A 125 -21.13 15.74 -12.59
CA ALA A 125 -20.12 15.80 -13.62
C ALA A 125 -19.94 14.43 -14.32
N ALA A 126 -20.44 14.34 -15.57
CA ALA A 126 -20.30 13.13 -16.38
C ALA A 126 -18.83 12.64 -16.46
N GLY A 127 -18.66 11.31 -16.36
CA GLY A 127 -17.39 10.62 -16.54
C GLY A 127 -16.43 10.66 -15.33
N MET A 128 -16.87 11.13 -14.16
CA MET A 128 -16.06 11.07 -12.94
C MET A 128 -16.56 9.97 -11.99
N SER A 129 -15.68 9.04 -11.63
CA SER A 129 -16.01 8.06 -10.58
C SER A 129 -15.88 8.66 -9.19
N VAL A 130 -16.61 8.11 -8.21
CA VAL A 130 -16.53 8.57 -6.81
C VAL A 130 -15.10 8.49 -6.26
N PHE A 131 -14.32 7.51 -6.71
CA PHE A 131 -12.90 7.41 -6.36
C PHE A 131 -12.07 8.58 -6.93
N GLN A 132 -12.31 8.97 -8.19
CA GLN A 132 -11.63 10.13 -8.79
C GLN A 132 -12.02 11.41 -8.07
N TYR A 133 -13.28 11.53 -7.66
CA TYR A 133 -13.76 12.63 -6.85
C TYR A 133 -13.09 12.66 -5.46
N ALA A 134 -12.99 11.52 -4.78
CA ALA A 134 -12.26 11.40 -3.52
C ALA A 134 -10.78 11.79 -3.68
N ASN A 135 -10.14 11.39 -4.79
CA ASN A 135 -8.79 11.84 -5.10
C ASN A 135 -8.72 13.35 -5.36
N LEU A 136 -9.74 13.95 -5.96
CA LEU A 136 -9.80 15.40 -6.21
C LEU A 136 -9.98 16.20 -4.91
N VAL A 137 -10.70 15.67 -3.93
CA VAL A 137 -10.98 16.35 -2.65
C VAL A 137 -9.89 16.08 -1.61
N PHE A 138 -9.55 14.81 -1.38
CA PHE A 138 -8.67 14.35 -0.28
C PHE A 138 -7.32 13.80 -0.74
N GLY A 139 -7.08 13.76 -2.05
CA GLY A 139 -5.92 13.10 -2.62
C GLY A 139 -4.63 13.91 -2.60
N CYS A 140 -3.62 13.32 -3.22
CA CYS A 140 -2.27 13.88 -3.35
C CYS A 140 -2.03 14.39 -4.77
N CYS A 141 -0.88 15.02 -5.01
CA CYS A 141 -0.40 15.32 -6.34
C CYS A 141 -0.42 14.04 -7.22
N GLN A 142 -1.04 14.11 -8.39
CA GLN A 142 -1.15 12.99 -9.32
C GLN A 142 0.20 12.67 -10.00
N GLY A 143 1.09 13.66 -10.11
CA GLY A 143 2.42 13.46 -10.68
C GLY A 143 3.43 12.86 -9.69
N CYS A 144 3.58 13.46 -8.50
CA CYS A 144 4.63 13.09 -7.55
C CYS A 144 4.15 12.47 -6.23
N GLY A 145 2.83 12.41 -6.00
CA GLY A 145 2.27 11.81 -4.78
C GLY A 145 2.37 12.66 -3.51
N VAL A 146 2.94 13.87 -3.56
CA VAL A 146 3.03 14.77 -2.41
C VAL A 146 1.66 15.34 -2.03
N SER A 147 1.34 15.43 -0.74
CA SER A 147 0.04 15.89 -0.22
C SER A 147 -0.27 17.38 -0.48
N ALA A 148 0.76 18.23 -0.60
CA ALA A 148 0.64 19.68 -0.85
C ALA A 148 0.34 20.03 -2.33
N ALA A 149 -0.77 19.54 -2.86
CA ALA A 149 -1.22 19.81 -4.23
C ALA A 149 -2.35 20.85 -4.26
N LYS A 150 -2.30 21.77 -5.23
CA LYS A 150 -3.42 22.64 -5.56
C LYS A 150 -4.41 21.86 -6.42
N VAL A 151 -5.69 22.07 -6.19
CA VAL A 151 -6.77 21.46 -6.97
C VAL A 151 -7.11 22.36 -8.14
N ASP A 152 -7.12 21.78 -9.34
CA ASP A 152 -7.72 22.38 -10.53
C ASP A 152 -9.03 21.66 -10.84
N TYR A 153 -10.16 22.33 -10.57
CA TYR A 153 -11.49 21.76 -10.76
C TYR A 153 -11.91 21.70 -12.24
N LEU A 154 -11.36 22.55 -13.10
CA LEU A 154 -11.66 22.53 -14.54
C LEU A 154 -11.01 21.31 -15.18
N LEU A 155 -9.73 21.07 -14.87
CA LEU A 155 -8.98 19.93 -15.37
C LEU A 155 -9.23 18.65 -14.56
N ARG A 156 -9.91 18.74 -13.40
CA ARG A 156 -10.20 17.63 -12.47
C ARG A 156 -8.92 16.92 -12.00
N VAL A 157 -7.85 17.68 -11.77
CA VAL A 157 -6.53 17.18 -11.37
C VAL A 157 -6.02 17.87 -10.11
N ARG A 158 -5.14 17.16 -9.39
CA ARG A 158 -4.37 17.73 -8.28
C ARG A 158 -2.90 17.70 -8.64
N TYR A 159 -2.27 18.89 -8.69
CA TYR A 159 -0.84 19.01 -8.91
C TYR A 159 -0.21 19.96 -7.89
N CYS A 160 0.96 19.59 -7.39
CA CYS A 160 1.79 20.54 -6.67
C CYS A 160 2.38 21.56 -7.67
N SER A 161 2.82 22.71 -7.17
CA SER A 161 3.36 23.78 -8.02
C SER A 161 4.48 23.35 -8.99
N PRO A 162 5.40 22.41 -8.66
CA PRO A 162 6.36 21.93 -9.67
C PRO A 162 5.68 21.05 -10.72
N CYS A 163 4.81 20.12 -10.34
CA CYS A 163 4.14 19.23 -11.28
C CYS A 163 3.16 19.98 -12.20
N ALA A 164 2.54 21.05 -11.73
CA ALA A 164 1.62 21.86 -12.53
C ALA A 164 2.33 22.61 -13.69
N LYS A 165 3.65 22.86 -13.58
CA LYS A 165 4.43 23.52 -14.63
C LYS A 165 4.91 22.54 -15.71
N THR A 166 4.92 21.25 -15.39
CA THR A 166 5.39 20.18 -16.26
C THR A 166 4.25 19.37 -16.88
N ALA A 167 3.01 19.64 -16.47
CA ALA A 167 1.81 18.93 -16.89
C ALA A 167 1.22 19.52 -18.18
#